data_AF-A0A328Q6F2-F1
#
_entry.id   AF-A0A328Q6F2-F1
#
_cell.length_a   1.000
_cell.length_b   1.000
_cell.length_c   1.000
_cell.angle_alpha   90.00
_cell.angle_beta   90.00
_cell.angle_gamma   90.00
#
_symmetry.space_group_name_H-M   'P 1'
#
loop_
_entity.id
_entity.type
_entity.pdbx_description
1 polymer ?
#
loop_
_entity_poly.entity_id
_entity_poly.type
_entity_poly.pdbx_seq_one_letter_code
_entity_poly.pdbx_strand_id
1 'polypeptide(L)'
;MIRLAVPEDFTSIMSIYAYARSFMQETGNPNQWGNHFPPEELIHNRIRDKQLFVLEENGTLHGAFAFIIGEDPTYLQIDDGSW
;
A
#
# COMPACT_ATOMS: atom_id res chain seq x y z
N MET A 1 -15.87 5.79 2.58
CA MET A 1 -16.16 4.92 1.42
C MET A 1 -14.86 4.28 0.96
N ILE A 2 -14.89 2.97 0.69
CA ILE A 2 -13.79 2.29 0.00
C ILE A 2 -14.09 2.31 -1.50
N ARG A 3 -13.14 2.76 -2.32
CA ARG A 3 -13.27 2.78 -3.79
C ARG A 3 -11.93 2.48 -4.45
N LEU A 4 -11.96 2.16 -5.74
CA LEU A 4 -10.74 2.11 -6.55
C LEU A 4 -10.03 3.47 -6.53
N ALA A 5 -8.71 3.41 -6.44
CA ALA A 5 -7.86 4.58 -6.64
C ALA A 5 -7.90 5.01 -8.11
N VAL A 6 -7.85 6.31 -8.34
CA VAL A 6 -7.70 6.94 -9.66
C VAL A 6 -6.35 7.67 -9.75
N PRO A 7 -5.84 7.99 -10.95
CA PRO A 7 -4.55 8.67 -11.09
C PRO A 7 -4.44 9.98 -10.29
N GLU A 8 -5.55 10.69 -10.11
CA GLU A 8 -5.62 11.95 -9.36
C GLU A 8 -5.37 11.76 -7.86
N ASP A 9 -5.59 10.56 -7.32
CA ASP A 9 -5.34 10.24 -5.91
C ASP A 9 -3.85 10.06 -5.60
N PHE A 10 -2.99 9.93 -6.63
CA PHE A 10 -1.60 9.50 -6.49
C PHE A 10 -0.82 10.32 -5.46
N THR A 11 -0.89 11.65 -5.55
CA THR A 11 -0.17 12.54 -4.62
C THR A 11 -0.60 12.31 -3.17
N SER A 12 -1.90 12.19 -2.92
CA SER A 12 -2.44 11.93 -1.58
C SER A 12 -2.05 10.56 -1.05
N ILE A 13 -2.05 9.52 -1.90
CA ILE A 13 -1.58 8.18 -1.57
C ILE A 13 -0.10 8.20 -1.17
N MET A 14 0.74 8.90 -1.93
CA MET A 14 2.17 9.01 -1.62
C MET A 14 2.43 9.77 -0.32
N SER A 15 1.62 10.79 0.01
CA SER A 15 1.66 11.45 1.32
C SER A 15 1.28 10.52 2.46
N ILE A 16 0.24 9.68 2.29
CA ILE A 16 -0.15 8.66 3.28
C ILE A 16 0.99 7.67 3.52
N TYR A 17 1.66 7.19 2.46
CA TYR A 17 2.78 6.26 2.60
C TYR A 17 4.02 6.92 3.22
N ALA A 18 4.28 8.20 2.95
CA ALA A 18 5.34 8.94 3.63
C ALA A 18 5.09 9.02 5.13
N TYR A 19 3.85 9.35 5.53
CA TYR A 19 3.45 9.34 6.94
C TYR A 19 3.61 7.95 7.58
N ALA A 20 3.17 6.89 6.90
CA ALA A 20 3.30 5.51 7.37
C ALA A 20 4.77 5.11 7.57
N ARG A 21 5.68 5.50 6.65
CA ARG A 21 7.13 5.25 6.82
C ARG A 21 7.69 5.96 8.05
N SER A 22 7.35 7.22 8.28
CA SER A 22 7.78 7.95 9.49
C SER A 22 7.28 7.25 10.75
N PHE A 23 6.00 6.85 10.77
CA PHE A 23 5.43 6.12 11.91
C PHE A 23 6.13 4.78 12.15
N MET A 24 6.45 4.02 11.10
CA MET A 24 7.22 2.77 11.20
C MET A 24 8.61 3.00 11.79
N GLN A 25 9.30 4.07 11.41
CA GLN A 25 10.61 4.43 11.97
C GLN A 25 10.50 4.79 13.46
N GLU A 26 9.50 5.59 13.83
CA GLU A 26 9.28 6.03 15.22
C GLU A 26 8.87 4.88 16.15
N THR A 27 8.20 3.86 15.63
CA THR A 27 7.66 2.73 16.41
C THR A 27 8.56 1.49 16.42
N GLY A 28 9.79 1.59 15.92
CA GLY A 28 10.77 0.50 15.98
C GLY A 28 10.66 -0.54 14.87
N ASN A 29 9.98 -0.20 13.77
CA ASN A 29 9.84 -1.04 12.57
C ASN A 29 10.38 -0.35 11.28
N PRO A 30 11.58 0.26 11.31
CA PRO A 30 12.09 1.06 10.18
C PRO A 30 12.37 0.24 8.92
N ASN A 31 12.60 -1.07 9.06
CA ASN A 31 13.05 -1.92 7.98
C ASN A 31 11.92 -2.46 7.10
N GLN A 32 10.65 -2.40 7.55
CA GLN A 32 9.54 -2.97 6.78
C GLN A 32 9.41 -2.30 5.42
N TRP A 33 9.38 -0.96 5.38
CA TRP A 33 9.30 -0.19 4.13
C TRP A 33 10.54 0.67 3.84
N GLY A 34 11.49 0.72 4.78
CA GLY A 34 12.67 1.56 4.65
C GLY A 34 12.30 3.01 4.33
N ASN A 35 13.09 3.66 3.47
CA ASN A 35 12.88 5.06 3.08
C ASN A 35 12.08 5.23 1.79
N HIS A 36 11.95 4.18 0.98
CA HIS A 36 11.53 4.30 -0.43
C HIS A 36 10.38 3.38 -0.84
N PHE A 37 9.97 2.41 0.00
CA PHE A 37 8.83 1.56 -0.33
C PHE A 37 7.50 2.20 0.12
N PRO A 38 6.40 2.02 -0.64
CA PRO A 38 6.36 1.50 -2.01
C PRO A 38 6.88 2.54 -3.04
N PRO A 39 7.57 2.10 -4.13
CA PRO A 39 8.02 3.00 -5.18
C PRO A 39 6.84 3.50 -6.05
N GLU A 40 7.00 4.69 -6.64
CA GLU A 40 5.94 5.34 -7.42
C GLU A 40 5.42 4.49 -8.59
N GLU A 41 6.33 3.84 -9.32
CA GLU A 41 5.98 2.96 -10.44
C GLU A 41 5.05 1.81 -10.01
N LEU A 42 5.28 1.23 -8.83
CA LEU A 42 4.41 0.20 -8.28
C LEU A 42 3.00 0.75 -8.07
N ILE A 43 2.87 1.95 -7.52
CA ILE A 43 1.56 2.56 -7.25
C ILE A 43 0.83 2.90 -8.54
N HIS A 44 1.52 3.48 -9.53
CA HIS A 44 0.95 3.74 -10.85
C HIS A 44 0.47 2.45 -11.52
N ASN A 45 1.26 1.38 -11.48
CA ASN A 45 0.88 0.08 -12.02
C ASN A 45 -0.37 -0.48 -11.31
N ARG A 46 -0.44 -0.42 -9.97
CA ARG A 46 -1.61 -0.91 -9.21
C ARG A 46 -2.88 -0.10 -9.49
N ILE A 47 -2.77 1.22 -9.67
CA ILE A 47 -3.90 2.07 -10.09
C ILE A 47 -4.38 1.64 -11.49
N ARG A 48 -3.46 1.54 -12.45
CA ARG A 48 -3.76 1.12 -13.83
C ARG A 48 -4.44 -0.25 -13.87
N ASP A 49 -3.92 -1.20 -13.09
CA ASP A 49 -4.37 -2.58 -13.08
C ASP A 49 -5.63 -2.77 -12.20
N LYS A 50 -6.19 -1.68 -11.64
CA LYS A 50 -7.37 -1.66 -10.76
C LYS A 50 -7.22 -2.55 -9.52
N GLN A 51 -6.01 -2.54 -8.96
CA GLN A 51 -5.63 -3.33 -7.78
C GLN A 51 -5.41 -2.46 -6.54
N LEU A 52 -5.47 -1.14 -6.65
CA LEU A 52 -5.33 -0.22 -5.52
C LEU A 52 -6.67 0.38 -5.13
N PHE A 53 -6.96 0.34 -3.84
CA PHE A 53 -8.16 0.91 -3.24
C PHE A 53 -7.79 1.98 -2.23
N VAL A 54 -8.66 2.97 -2.08
CA VAL A 54 -8.53 4.06 -1.11
C VAL A 54 -9.72 4.09 -0.18
N LEU A 55 -9.48 4.48 1.07
CA LEU A 55 -10.50 4.85 2.04
C LEU A 55 -10.67 6.37 2.01
N GLU A 56 -11.81 6.84 1.54
CA GLU A 56 -12.17 8.25 1.46
C GLU A 56 -13.28 8.60 2.46
N GLU A 57 -13.15 9.72 3.17
CA GLU A 57 -14.21 10.32 3.97
C GLU A 57 -14.27 11.83 3.70
N ASN A 58 -15.45 12.36 3.36
CA ASN A 58 -15.66 13.78 3.06
C ASN A 58 -14.67 14.38 2.04
N GLY A 59 -14.33 13.63 0.99
CA GLY A 59 -13.37 14.06 -0.02
C GLY A 59 -11.90 13.98 0.40
N THR A 60 -11.60 13.45 1.59
CA THR A 60 -10.23 13.27 2.10
C THR A 60 -9.86 11.79 2.11
N LEU A 61 -8.66 11.46 1.61
CA LEU A 61 -8.13 10.10 1.68
C LEU A 61 -7.46 9.85 3.03
N HIS A 62 -7.82 8.75 3.67
CA HIS A 62 -7.29 8.34 4.99
C HIS A 62 -6.43 7.08 4.93
N GLY A 63 -6.50 6.32 3.85
CA GLY A 63 -5.72 5.10 3.69
C GLY A 63 -5.77 4.56 2.27
N ALA A 64 -4.80 3.69 1.96
CA ALA A 64 -4.74 2.97 0.71
C ALA A 64 -4.29 1.53 0.96
N PHE A 65 -4.87 0.58 0.24
CA PHE A 65 -4.48 -0.82 0.29
C PHE A 65 -4.58 -1.47 -1.09
N ALA A 66 -3.69 -2.42 -1.36
CA ALA A 66 -3.75 -3.21 -2.58
C ALA A 66 -4.62 -4.45 -2.35
N PHE A 67 -5.53 -4.71 -3.28
CA PHE A 67 -6.31 -5.95 -3.35
C PHE A 67 -6.05 -6.60 -4.70
N ILE A 68 -5.32 -7.71 -4.68
CA ILE A 68 -4.81 -8.39 -5.86
C ILE A 68 -5.40 -9.79 -5.88
N ILE A 69 -6.15 -10.13 -6.93
CA ILE A 69 -6.66 -11.49 -7.14
C ILE A 69 -5.61 -12.24 -7.95
N GLY A 70 -5.02 -13.26 -7.35
CA GLY A 70 -3.99 -14.10 -7.96
C GLY A 70 -3.30 -14.97 -6.92
N GLU A 71 -2.40 -15.82 -7.37
CA GLU A 71 -1.54 -16.59 -6.47
C GLU A 71 -0.54 -15.65 -5.78
N ASP A 72 -0.33 -15.84 -4.48
CA ASP A 72 0.78 -15.22 -3.75
C ASP A 72 1.90 -16.27 -3.62
N PRO A 73 3.02 -16.12 -4.35
CA PRO A 73 4.12 -17.08 -4.32
C PRO A 73 4.67 -17.34 -2.91
N THR A 74 4.57 -16.35 -2.02
CA THR A 74 5.02 -16.45 -0.62
C THR A 74 4.22 -17.48 0.17
N TYR A 75 2.97 -17.72 -0.22
CA TYR A 75 2.08 -18.69 0.43
C TYR A 75 2.12 -20.08 -0.23
N LEU A 76 2.87 -20.27 -1.33
CA LEU A 76 3.00 -21.57 -1.98
C LEU A 76 3.82 -22.57 -1.15
N GLN A 77 4.72 -22.06 -0.32
CA GLN A 77 5.57 -22.86 0.55
C GLN A 77 5.70 -22.14 1.90
N ILE A 78 5.21 -22.79 2.96
CA ILE A 78 5.46 -22.37 4.34
C ILE A 78 6.52 -23.31 4.89
N ASP A 79 7.74 -22.80 5.06
CA ASP A 79 8.83 -23.55 5.68
C ASP A 79 8.61 -23.64 7.20
N ASP A 80 8.76 -24.85 7.74
CA ASP A 80 8.72 -25.15 9.18
C ASP A 80 7.43 -24.77 9.93
N GLY A 81 6.33 -24.58 9.20
CA GLY A 81 4.98 -24.83 9.69
C GLY A 81 4.57 -24.14 10.99
N SER A 82 4.64 -22.82 11.07
CA SER A 82 3.68 -22.04 11.86
C SER A 82 3.83 -20.55 11.52
N TRP A 83 2.71 -19.94 11.13
CA TRP A 83 2.54 -18.49 11.13
C TRP A 83 2.76 -17.91 12.52
#